data_AF-A0A536D165-F1
#
_entry.id   AF-A0A536D165-F1
#
_cell.length_a   1.000
_cell.length_b   1.000
_cell.length_c   1.000
_cell.angle_alpha   90.00
_cell.angle_beta   90.00
_cell.angle_gamma   90.00
#
_symmetry.space_group_name_H-M   'P 1'
#
loop_
_entity.id
_entity.type
_entity.pdbx_description
1 polymer ?
#
loop_
_entity_poly.entity_id
_entity_poly.type
_entity_poly.pdbx_seq_one_letter_code
_entity_poly.pdbx_strand_id
1 'polypeptide(L)'
;MIADLEIYGVTPAKSRTLSWLAALPECLMREFILGYFEGDGFVTSHRLPSGLYPYLGIVSGSRDFLEAVARAVEQGCGVAIGGPWRMGTSNCYVIRAAGRRARVIDEWLHQDGMGLALKRIAALGRAPT
;
A
#
# COMPACT_ATOMS: atom_id res chain seq x y z
N MET A 1 25.18 -6.66 3.26
CA MET A 1 23.98 -6.02 3.83
C MET A 1 24.46 -4.80 4.58
N ILE A 2 23.85 -3.63 4.37
CA ILE A 2 24.31 -2.39 5.02
C ILE A 2 23.67 -2.35 6.42
N ALA A 3 24.49 -2.36 7.47
CA ALA A 3 24.08 -2.60 8.86
C ALA A 3 23.23 -1.47 9.47
N ASP A 4 23.26 -0.29 8.86
CA ASP A 4 22.47 0.88 9.22
C ASP A 4 20.96 0.68 9.01
N LEU A 5 20.58 -0.07 7.97
CA LEU A 5 19.19 -0.32 7.60
C LEU A 5 18.49 -1.33 8.53
N GLU A 6 19.23 -2.27 9.11
CA GLU A 6 18.68 -3.23 10.09
C GLU A 6 18.17 -2.54 11.36
N ILE A 7 18.81 -1.45 11.79
CA ILE A 7 18.41 -0.65 12.96
C ILE A 7 17.00 -0.07 12.78
N TYR A 8 16.59 0.19 11.53
CA TYR A 8 15.27 0.68 11.16
C TYR A 8 14.31 -0.45 10.72
N GLY A 9 14.66 -1.71 10.99
CA GLY A 9 13.80 -2.87 10.70
C GLY A 9 13.78 -3.30 9.23
N VAL A 10 14.72 -2.83 8.40
CA VAL A 10 14.86 -3.27 7.01
C VAL A 10 15.64 -4.58 6.99
N THR A 11 14.91 -5.68 7.06
CA THR A 11 15.47 -7.03 7.12
C THR A 11 15.37 -7.76 5.76
N PRO A 12 16.32 -8.66 5.43
CA PRO A 12 16.12 -9.60 4.33
C PRO A 12 14.88 -10.48 4.58
N ALA A 13 14.27 -10.93 3.48
CA ALA A 13 13.03 -11.72 3.50
C ALA A 13 11.84 -11.00 4.19
N LYS A 14 11.60 -9.73 3.81
CA LYS A 14 10.53 -8.85 4.32
C LYS A 14 9.18 -9.55 4.58
N SER A 15 8.72 -10.40 3.66
CA SER A 15 7.44 -11.13 3.82
C SER A 15 7.40 -12.10 5.00
N ARG A 16 8.56 -12.46 5.57
CA ARG A 16 8.73 -13.33 6.74
C ARG A 16 9.15 -12.61 8.01
N THR A 17 9.79 -11.44 7.90
CA THR A 17 10.51 -10.81 9.02
C THR A 17 10.07 -9.38 9.31
N LEU A 18 9.40 -8.71 8.36
CA LEU A 18 8.94 -7.34 8.56
C LEU A 18 7.79 -7.33 9.58
N SER A 19 7.96 -6.54 10.64
CA SER A 19 6.95 -6.28 11.65
C SER A 19 6.62 -4.79 11.69
N TRP A 20 5.49 -4.44 12.30
CA TRP A 20 5.13 -3.03 12.47
C TRP A 20 6.18 -2.30 13.31
N LEU A 21 6.61 -1.13 12.87
CA LEU A 21 7.63 -0.34 13.54
C LEU A 21 7.04 0.29 14.81
N ALA A 22 7.28 -0.33 15.96
CA ALA A 22 6.78 0.16 17.25
C ALA A 22 7.25 1.59 17.62
N ALA A 23 8.37 2.04 17.04
CA ALA A 23 8.95 3.36 17.29
C ALA A 23 8.55 4.43 16.24
N LEU A 24 7.70 4.11 15.26
CA LEU A 24 7.31 5.06 14.22
C LEU A 24 6.39 6.13 14.80
N PRO A 25 6.77 7.43 14.77
CA PRO A 25 5.89 8.50 15.22
C PRO A 25 4.60 8.52 14.40
N GLU A 26 3.45 8.72 15.07
CA GLU A 26 2.13 8.72 14.42
C GLU A 26 2.04 9.78 13.30
N CYS A 27 2.71 10.91 13.46
CA CYS A 27 2.78 11.97 12.46
C CYS A 27 3.53 11.61 11.18
N LEU A 28 4.31 10.52 11.17
CA LEU A 28 5.06 10.03 10.00
C LEU A 28 4.44 8.76 9.40
N MET A 29 3.30 8.33 9.93
CA MET A 29 2.67 7.06 9.58
C MET A 29 2.30 7.00 8.10
N ARG A 30 1.70 8.07 7.60
CA ARG A 30 1.23 8.17 6.21
C ARG A 30 2.42 8.16 5.25
N GLU A 31 3.48 8.91 5.56
CA GLU A 31 4.70 9.02 4.76
C GLU A 31 5.42 7.68 4.69
N PHE A 32 5.47 6.95 5.81
CA PHE A 32 5.99 5.59 5.85
C PHE A 32 5.18 4.65 4.94
N ILE A 33 3.85 4.66 5.05
CA ILE A 33 2.97 3.83 4.22
C ILE A 33 3.09 4.21 2.73
N LEU A 34 3.18 5.52 2.42
CA LEU A 34 3.43 5.99 1.06
C LEU A 34 4.75 5.44 0.53
N GLY A 35 5.85 5.55 1.29
CA GLY A 35 7.14 4.97 0.90
C GLY A 35 7.07 3.46 0.67
N TYR A 36 6.35 2.74 1.52
CA TYR A 36 6.14 1.30 1.34
C TYR A 36 5.30 0.98 0.10
N PHE A 37 4.22 1.73 -0.14
CA PHE A 37 3.38 1.60 -1.33
C PHE A 37 4.14 1.92 -2.63
N GLU A 38 5.04 2.90 -2.59
CA GLU A 38 5.92 3.22 -3.71
C GLU A 38 6.94 2.12 -4.01
N GLY A 39 7.38 1.37 -3.00
CA GLY A 39 8.25 0.20 -3.18
C GLY A 39 7.47 -1.06 -3.63
N ASP A 40 6.50 -1.46 -2.82
CA ASP A 40 5.86 -2.79 -2.85
C ASP A 40 4.33 -2.72 -3.07
N GLY A 41 3.80 -1.54 -3.40
CA GLY A 41 2.41 -1.34 -3.80
C GLY A 41 2.19 -1.28 -5.31
N PHE A 42 0.92 -1.27 -5.71
CA PHE A 42 0.51 -1.18 -7.11
C PHE A 42 -0.77 -0.38 -7.26
N VAL A 43 -0.93 0.23 -8.45
CA VAL A 43 -2.19 0.78 -8.96
C VAL A 43 -2.49 0.13 -10.29
N THR A 44 -3.74 -0.28 -10.48
CA THR A 44 -4.23 -0.91 -11.71
C THR A 44 -5.71 -0.60 -11.90
N SER A 45 -6.32 -1.12 -12.96
CA SER A 45 -7.75 -1.02 -13.14
C SER A 45 -8.33 -2.24 -13.85
N HIS A 46 -9.62 -2.47 -13.59
CA HIS A 46 -10.42 -3.41 -14.35
C HIS A 46 -11.40 -2.64 -15.23
N ARG A 47 -11.53 -3.04 -16.49
CA ARG A 47 -12.57 -2.50 -17.36
C ARG A 47 -13.87 -3.27 -17.12
N LEU A 48 -14.88 -2.57 -16.62
CA LEU A 48 -16.25 -3.05 -16.48
C LEU A 48 -17.12 -2.42 -17.58
N PRO A 49 -18.31 -2.97 -17.88
CA PRO A 49 -19.25 -2.34 -18.80
C PRO A 49 -19.60 -0.89 -18.42
N SER A 50 -19.60 -0.59 -17.11
CA SER A 50 -19.85 0.75 -16.56
C SER A 50 -18.63 1.70 -16.58
N GLY A 51 -17.47 1.22 -17.04
CA GLY A 51 -16.25 2.01 -17.16
C GLY A 51 -15.05 1.43 -16.43
N LEU A 52 -14.02 2.27 -16.24
CA LEU A 52 -12.77 1.89 -15.61
C LEU A 52 -12.90 1.87 -14.09
N TYR A 53 -12.61 0.72 -13.50
CA TYR A 53 -12.74 0.47 -12.08
C TYR A 53 -11.35 0.37 -11.44
N PRO A 54 -10.87 1.44 -10.75
CA PRO A 54 -9.52 1.47 -10.23
C PRO A 54 -9.34 0.51 -9.07
N TYR A 55 -8.12 0.03 -8.94
CA TYR A 55 -7.65 -0.85 -7.87
C TYR A 55 -6.29 -0.36 -7.39
N LEU A 56 -6.06 -0.41 -6.10
CA LEU A 56 -4.73 -0.26 -5.52
C LEU A 56 -4.52 -1.32 -4.46
N GLY A 57 -3.27 -1.67 -4.19
CA GLY A 57 -2.92 -2.60 -3.14
C GLY A 57 -1.47 -2.55 -2.74
N ILE A 58 -1.17 -3.22 -1.63
CA ILE A 58 0.17 -3.38 -1.05
C ILE A 58 0.45 -4.87 -0.92
N VAL A 59 1.62 -5.33 -1.38
CA VAL A 59 2.08 -6.73 -1.32
C VAL A 59 3.38 -6.86 -0.53
N SER A 60 3.95 -8.07 -0.48
CA SER A 60 5.32 -8.34 -0.01
C SER A 60 5.62 -8.12 1.49
N GLY A 61 4.59 -7.91 2.32
CA GLY A 61 4.69 -7.85 3.78
C GLY A 61 4.32 -9.16 4.48
N SER A 62 4.69 -9.28 5.77
CA SER A 62 4.10 -10.29 6.64
C SER A 62 2.61 -10.02 6.83
N ARG A 63 1.84 -11.03 7.24
CA ARG A 63 0.42 -10.86 7.51
C ARG A 63 0.18 -9.76 8.56
N ASP A 64 0.89 -9.83 9.68
CA ASP A 64 0.74 -8.91 10.80
C ASP A 64 1.10 -7.47 10.40
N PHE A 65 2.15 -7.32 9.60
CA PHE A 65 2.51 -6.00 9.04
C PHE A 65 1.38 -5.43 8.18
N LEU A 66 0.81 -6.22 7.27
CA LEU A 66 -0.28 -5.75 6.42
C LEU A 66 -1.58 -5.49 7.18
N GLU A 67 -1.86 -6.25 8.26
CA GLU A 67 -2.97 -5.95 9.17
C GLU A 67 -2.76 -4.60 9.87
N ALA A 68 -1.54 -4.29 10.31
CA ALA A 68 -1.21 -3.00 10.91
C ALA A 68 -1.31 -1.84 9.90
N VAL A 69 -0.80 -2.02 8.68
CA VAL A 69 -0.96 -1.05 7.58
C VAL A 69 -2.45 -0.81 7.30
N ALA A 70 -3.26 -1.87 7.22
CA ALA A 70 -4.68 -1.75 6.95
C ALA A 70 -5.42 -0.92 8.01
N ARG A 71 -5.11 -1.14 9.30
CA ARG A 71 -5.65 -0.35 10.42
C ARG A 71 -5.21 1.11 10.35
N ALA A 72 -3.94 1.36 10.07
CA ALA A 72 -3.43 2.73 9.95
C ALA A 72 -4.06 3.49 8.77
N VAL A 73 -4.27 2.83 7.63
CA VAL A 73 -5.00 3.39 6.48
C VAL A 73 -6.44 3.73 6.87
N GLU A 74 -7.13 2.80 7.53
CA GLU A 74 -8.52 3.02 7.96
C GLU A 74 -8.64 4.17 8.97
N GLN A 75 -7.73 4.24 9.96
CA GLN A 75 -7.67 5.34 10.91
C GLN A 75 -7.38 6.68 10.22
N GLY A 76 -6.49 6.68 9.22
CA GLY A 76 -6.08 7.90 8.52
C GLY A 76 -7.12 8.47 7.54
N CYS A 77 -7.87 7.63 6.84
CA CYS A 77 -8.81 8.08 5.80
C CYS A 77 -10.27 7.63 5.99
N GLY A 78 -10.58 6.90 7.07
CA GLY A 78 -11.93 6.44 7.39
C GLY A 78 -12.44 5.32 6.48
N VAL A 79 -11.57 4.68 5.70
CA VAL A 79 -11.95 3.65 4.73
C VAL A 79 -11.13 2.38 4.95
N ALA A 80 -11.84 1.27 5.22
CA ALA A 80 -11.22 -0.05 5.31
C ALA A 80 -10.68 -0.53 3.94
N ILE A 81 -9.39 -0.87 3.94
CA ILE A 81 -8.75 -1.68 2.89
C ILE A 81 -9.01 -3.16 3.18
N GLY A 82 -9.36 -3.95 2.16
CA GLY A 82 -9.65 -5.37 2.37
C GLY A 82 -8.38 -6.22 2.48
N GLY A 83 -8.49 -7.40 3.10
CA GLY A 83 -7.40 -8.35 3.32
C GLY A 83 -6.84 -8.28 4.75
N PRO A 84 -5.60 -8.78 4.99
CA PRO A 84 -4.70 -9.39 4.02
C PRO A 84 -5.17 -10.76 3.51
N TRP A 85 -5.13 -10.98 2.20
CA TRP A 85 -5.36 -12.29 1.59
C TRP A 85 -4.03 -12.94 1.19
N ARG A 86 -3.92 -14.26 1.35
CA ARG A 86 -2.75 -15.01 0.92
C ARG A 86 -2.72 -15.15 -0.60
N MET A 87 -1.56 -14.91 -1.20
CA MET A 87 -1.32 -15.01 -2.65
C MET A 87 -0.77 -16.40 -3.00
N GLY A 88 -1.64 -17.26 -3.53
CA GLY A 88 -1.30 -18.63 -3.94
C GLY A 88 -0.82 -19.48 -2.76
N THR A 89 0.18 -20.33 -3.01
CA THR A 89 0.79 -21.19 -1.98
C THR A 89 1.94 -20.52 -1.22
N SER A 90 2.39 -19.34 -1.66
CA SER A 90 3.50 -18.60 -1.04
C SER A 90 3.11 -17.99 0.32
N ASN A 91 4.08 -17.60 1.14
CA ASN A 91 3.87 -16.76 2.34
C ASN A 91 3.83 -15.27 1.97
N CYS A 92 3.18 -14.93 0.85
CA CYS A 92 2.96 -13.55 0.42
C CYS A 92 1.49 -13.20 0.65
N TYR A 93 1.25 -12.00 1.14
CA TYR A 93 -0.08 -11.48 1.44
C TYR A 93 -0.32 -10.17 0.69
N VAL A 94 -1.59 -9.84 0.46
CA VAL A 94 -2.00 -8.60 -0.18
C VAL A 94 -3.15 -7.95 0.57
N ILE A 95 -3.08 -6.64 0.78
CA ILE A 95 -4.24 -5.80 1.11
C ILE A 95 -4.57 -4.95 -0.11
N ARG A 96 -5.86 -4.77 -0.40
CA ARG A 96 -6.28 -4.01 -1.59
C ARG A 96 -7.66 -3.38 -1.45
N ALA A 97 -7.85 -2.29 -2.18
CA ALA A 97 -9.10 -1.57 -2.28
C ALA A 97 -9.45 -1.31 -3.74
N ALA A 98 -10.73 -1.06 -3.98
CA ALA A 98 -11.29 -0.88 -5.30
C ALA A 98 -12.28 0.27 -5.38
N GLY A 99 -12.49 0.79 -6.59
CA GLY A 99 -13.51 1.78 -6.88
C GLY A 99 -13.35 3.05 -6.04
N ARG A 100 -14.42 3.47 -5.37
CA ARG A 100 -14.42 4.68 -4.52
C ARG A 100 -13.40 4.59 -3.38
N ARG A 101 -13.27 3.41 -2.75
CA ARG A 101 -12.32 3.21 -1.64
C ARG A 101 -10.88 3.37 -2.11
N ALA A 102 -10.55 2.85 -3.28
CA ALA A 102 -9.23 3.03 -3.86
C ALA A 102 -8.91 4.51 -4.10
N ARG A 103 -9.89 5.30 -4.60
CA ARG A 103 -9.71 6.75 -4.80
C ARG A 103 -9.45 7.49 -3.49
N VAL A 104 -10.24 7.22 -2.45
CA VAL A 104 -10.06 7.87 -1.13
C VAL A 104 -8.69 7.55 -0.54
N ILE A 105 -8.24 6.29 -0.64
CA ILE A 105 -6.92 5.89 -0.14
C ILE A 105 -5.80 6.54 -0.96
N ASP A 106 -5.92 6.60 -2.30
CA ASP A 106 -4.96 7.28 -3.19
C ASP A 106 -4.85 8.77 -2.85
N GLU A 107 -5.98 9.46 -2.66
CA GLU A 107 -6.02 10.88 -2.27
C GLU A 107 -5.35 11.11 -0.92
N TRP A 108 -5.64 10.28 0.08
CA TRP A 108 -5.04 10.37 1.40
C TRP A 108 -3.52 10.12 1.37
N LEU A 109 -3.06 9.06 0.70
CA LEU A 109 -1.64 8.74 0.59
C LEU A 109 -0.85 9.91 -0.02
N HIS A 110 -1.41 10.54 -1.06
CA HIS A 110 -0.73 11.57 -1.82
C HIS A 110 -1.21 13.00 -1.53
N GLN A 111 -1.82 13.26 -0.37
CA GLN A 111 -2.42 14.56 -0.03
C GLN A 111 -1.43 15.74 -0.09
N ASP A 112 -0.15 15.50 0.21
CA ASP A 112 0.91 16.52 0.17
C ASP A 112 1.59 16.64 -1.21
N GLY A 113 1.04 15.99 -2.24
CA GLY A 113 1.62 15.98 -3.59
C GLY A 113 2.87 15.10 -3.75
N MET A 114 3.32 14.44 -2.69
CA MET A 114 4.41 13.45 -2.69
C MET A 114 3.98 12.14 -3.39
N GLY A 115 4.97 11.31 -3.76
CA GLY A 115 4.78 10.00 -4.41
C GLY A 115 4.99 10.02 -5.93
N LEU A 116 5.08 8.85 -6.55
CA LEU A 116 5.33 8.73 -7.98
C LEU A 116 4.04 8.94 -8.77
N ALA A 117 4.08 9.84 -9.75
CA ALA A 117 2.92 10.14 -10.60
C ALA A 117 2.33 8.89 -11.28
N LEU A 118 3.16 7.90 -11.63
CA LEU A 118 2.74 6.65 -12.26
C LEU A 118 1.98 5.69 -11.31
N LYS A 119 2.11 5.87 -9.99
CA LYS A 119 1.41 5.10 -8.95
C LYS A 119 0.20 5.83 -8.38
N ARG A 120 -0.35 6.80 -9.13
CA ARG A 120 -1.60 7.49 -8.80
C ARG A 120 -2.75 7.00 -9.66
N ILE A 121 -3.96 6.92 -9.11
CA ILE A 121 -5.15 6.51 -9.87
C ILE A 121 -5.41 7.47 -11.04
N ALA A 122 -5.09 8.76 -10.88
CA ALA A 122 -5.22 9.76 -11.94
C ALA A 122 -4.40 9.43 -13.20
N ALA A 123 -3.34 8.62 -13.09
CA ALA A 123 -2.52 8.21 -14.23
C ALA A 123 -3.16 7.09 -15.08
N LEU A 124 -4.10 6.31 -14.52
CA LEU A 124 -4.74 5.18 -15.22
C LEU A 124 -5.55 5.60 -16.45
N GLY A 125 -6.03 6.84 -16.50
CA GLY A 125 -6.81 7.37 -17.63
C GLY A 125 -5.97 7.97 -18.76
N ARG A 126 -4.64 7.94 -18.67
CA ARG A 126 -3.72 8.64 -19.61
C ARG A 126 -3.01 7.72 -20.61
N ALA A 127 -3.36 6.44 -20.69
CA ALA A 127 -2.75 5.56 -21.69
C ALA A 127 -3.12 6.04 -23.11
N PRO A 128 -2.14 6.39 -23.98
CA PRO A 128 -2.44 6.71 -25.36
C PRO A 128 -3.00 5.47 -26.06
N THR A 129 -4.11 5.65 -26.77
CA THR A 129 -4.66 4.68 -27.73
C THR A 129 -3.71 4.48 -28.89
#